data_AF-A0A922WVD6-F1
#
_entry.id   AF-A0A922WVD6-F1
#
_cell.length_a   1.000
_cell.length_b   1.000
_cell.length_c   1.000
_cell.angle_alpha   90.00
_cell.angle_beta   90.00
_cell.angle_gamma   90.00
#
_symmetry.space_group_name_H-M   'P 1'
#
loop_
_entity.id
_entity.type
_entity.pdbx_description
1 polymer ?
#
loop_
_entity_poly.entity_id
_entity_poly.type
_entity_poly.pdbx_seq_one_letter_code
_entity_poly.pdbx_strand_id
1 'polypeptide(L)'
;MYTVDNWSFAVSQTRGIQYETVATVADALVGHGAKPEQISPYHIRQETGTGSLTTIGNHLKQWKLRSSRGVVPVNFSDDDLQTIIAIMTSKIEEAALRVRCEEAMNSKVLVADRERFQQENAEALRINDEIEAELEAAREKAKTHEEEVEKLRLTIARLEGKIAALTEMAEPSAAATPSIDDATPASEPVGQEVEDRPGSTFASRAMGDAAVSALKKYPPYCDEDSPPE
;
A
#
# COMPACT_ATOMS: atom_id res chain seq x y z
N MET A 1 36.05 -39.89 5.07
CA MET A 1 34.75 -39.19 5.03
C MET A 1 34.65 -38.54 3.66
N TYR A 2 33.74 -39.03 2.82
CA TYR A 2 33.43 -38.46 1.50
C TYR A 2 32.64 -37.16 1.68
N THR A 3 32.91 -36.16 0.84
CA THR A 3 31.94 -35.59 -0.11
C THR A 3 32.67 -34.73 -1.15
N VAL A 4 32.60 -35.19 -2.39
CA VAL A 4 32.64 -34.41 -3.64
C VAL A 4 31.40 -33.46 -3.58
N ASP A 5 31.40 -32.22 -4.05
CA ASP A 5 31.26 -31.93 -5.47
C ASP A 5 31.20 -30.42 -5.78
N ASN A 6 31.73 -30.11 -6.96
CA ASN A 6 31.18 -29.17 -7.93
C ASN A 6 31.39 -27.66 -7.69
N TRP A 7 32.62 -27.19 -7.95
CA TRP A 7 32.81 -25.89 -8.57
C TRP A 7 33.17 -26.09 -10.03
N SER A 8 32.13 -26.05 -10.85
CA SER A 8 32.20 -25.85 -12.29
C SER A 8 32.93 -24.55 -12.60
N PHE A 9 34.26 -24.63 -12.72
CA PHE A 9 35.02 -23.63 -13.47
C PHE A 9 34.59 -23.78 -14.92
N ALA A 10 33.59 -23.00 -15.31
CA ALA A 10 33.39 -22.62 -16.69
C ALA A 10 34.77 -22.32 -17.27
N VAL A 11 35.13 -23.05 -18.32
CA VAL A 11 36.25 -22.72 -19.20
C VAL A 11 35.87 -21.37 -19.81
N SER A 12 36.13 -20.29 -19.07
CA SER A 12 36.04 -18.95 -19.58
C SER A 12 37.18 -18.86 -20.58
N GLN A 13 36.80 -18.91 -21.86
CA GLN A 13 37.66 -18.53 -22.97
C GLN A 13 38.57 -17.39 -22.52
N THR A 14 39.86 -17.59 -22.73
CA THR A 14 40.97 -16.69 -22.46
C THR A 14 40.73 -15.29 -23.04
N ARG A 15 39.92 -14.48 -22.37
CA ARG A 15 40.01 -13.03 -22.48
C ARG A 15 41.25 -12.66 -21.67
N GLY A 16 42.31 -12.26 -22.37
CA GLY A 16 43.49 -11.68 -21.74
C GLY A 16 43.09 -10.51 -20.83
N ILE A 17 43.89 -10.23 -19.80
CA ILE A 17 43.69 -9.08 -18.92
C ILE A 17 43.57 -7.80 -19.75
N GLN A 18 42.55 -6.99 -19.45
CA GLN A 18 42.27 -5.78 -20.20
C GLN A 18 43.13 -4.60 -19.72
N TYR A 19 43.26 -3.58 -20.57
CA TYR A 19 44.01 -2.38 -20.25
C TYR A 19 43.44 -1.65 -19.03
N GLU A 20 42.11 -1.52 -18.95
CA GLU A 20 41.40 -0.79 -17.91
C GLU A 20 41.67 -1.40 -16.53
N THR A 21 41.68 -2.74 -16.44
CA THR A 21 42.01 -3.46 -15.20
C THR A 21 43.43 -3.16 -14.73
N VAL A 22 44.41 -3.14 -15.66
CA VAL A 22 45.79 -2.78 -15.34
C VAL A 22 45.91 -1.30 -14.95
N ALA A 23 45.17 -0.42 -15.62
CA ALA A 23 45.16 1.02 -15.35
C ALA A 23 44.59 1.33 -13.97
N THR A 24 43.43 0.77 -13.60
CA THR A 24 42.81 0.98 -12.28
C THR A 24 43.72 0.53 -11.15
N VAL A 25 44.37 -0.62 -11.28
CA VAL A 25 45.31 -1.11 -10.26
C VAL A 25 46.56 -0.23 -10.20
N ALA A 26 47.08 0.21 -11.35
CA ALA A 26 48.22 1.13 -11.39
C ALA A 26 47.88 2.50 -10.76
N ASP A 27 46.68 3.05 -11.03
CA ASP A 27 46.20 4.30 -10.44
C ASP A 27 46.01 4.17 -8.92
N ALA A 28 45.46 3.04 -8.44
CA ALA A 28 45.34 2.76 -7.01
C ALA A 28 46.72 2.70 -6.33
N LEU A 29 47.70 2.03 -6.94
CA LEU A 29 49.08 1.98 -6.42
C LEU A 29 49.72 3.38 -6.37
N VAL A 30 49.48 4.24 -7.36
CA VAL A 30 49.92 5.65 -7.30
C VAL A 30 49.20 6.42 -6.19
N GLY A 31 47.90 6.20 -6.00
CA GLY A 31 47.13 6.77 -4.89
C GLY A 31 47.66 6.34 -3.51
N HIS A 32 48.26 5.15 -3.42
CA HIS A 32 48.96 4.66 -2.23
C HIS A 32 50.43 5.14 -2.12
N GLY A 33 50.87 6.05 -2.99
CA GLY A 33 52.18 6.68 -2.93
C GLY A 33 53.30 5.97 -3.70
N ALA A 34 52.99 4.92 -4.47
CA ALA A 34 53.98 4.29 -5.35
C ALA A 34 54.30 5.20 -6.53
N LYS A 35 55.58 5.36 -6.87
CA LYS A 35 55.95 6.10 -8.08
C LYS A 35 55.64 5.28 -9.33
N PRO A 36 55.13 5.87 -10.43
CA PRO A 36 54.82 5.14 -11.66
C PRO A 36 55.98 4.29 -12.19
N GLU A 37 57.23 4.69 -11.99
CA GLU A 37 58.43 3.95 -12.40
C GLU A 37 58.63 2.66 -11.61
N GLN A 38 58.19 2.62 -10.35
CA GLN A 38 58.35 1.51 -9.41
C GLN A 38 57.26 0.43 -9.57
N ILE A 39 56.17 0.75 -10.26
CA ILE A 39 55.10 -0.20 -10.56
C ILE A 39 55.62 -1.19 -11.61
N SER A 40 55.67 -2.47 -11.23
CA SER A 40 56.14 -3.58 -12.06
C SER A 40 54.95 -4.44 -12.53
N PRO A 41 55.07 -5.16 -13.67
CA PRO A 41 54.03 -6.10 -14.09
C PRO A 41 53.76 -7.22 -13.08
N TYR A 42 54.73 -7.53 -12.22
CA TYR A 42 54.59 -8.53 -11.16
C TYR A 42 53.69 -8.02 -10.04
N HIS A 43 53.86 -6.76 -9.60
CA HIS A 43 52.96 -6.14 -8.61
C HIS A 43 51.52 -6.11 -9.12
N ILE A 44 51.30 -5.70 -10.38
CA ILE A 44 49.96 -5.72 -10.97
C ILE A 44 49.38 -7.15 -10.99
N ARG A 45 50.18 -8.15 -11.36
CA ARG A 45 49.72 -9.54 -11.40
C ARG A 45 49.39 -10.11 -10.01
N GLN A 46 50.08 -9.67 -8.98
CA GLN A 46 49.76 -10.03 -7.59
C GLN A 46 48.40 -9.47 -7.18
N GLU A 47 48.11 -8.22 -7.53
CA GLU A 47 46.83 -7.57 -7.23
C GLU A 47 45.67 -8.09 -8.08
N THR A 48 45.91 -8.39 -9.37
CA THR A 48 44.85 -8.84 -10.29
C THR A 48 44.61 -10.35 -10.27
N GLY A 49 45.56 -11.15 -9.79
CA GLY A 49 45.50 -12.61 -9.75
C GLY A 49 45.47 -13.32 -11.12
N THR A 50 45.46 -12.57 -12.23
CA THR A 50 45.30 -13.10 -13.59
C THR A 50 46.04 -12.24 -14.62
N GLY A 51 46.22 -12.80 -15.84
CA GLY A 51 46.91 -12.17 -16.95
C GLY A 51 48.36 -12.63 -17.14
N SER A 52 48.83 -12.56 -18.39
CA SER A 52 50.24 -12.84 -18.72
C SER A 52 51.09 -11.62 -18.38
N LEU A 53 52.31 -11.84 -17.85
CA LEU A 53 53.24 -10.75 -17.54
C LEU A 53 53.56 -9.88 -18.76
N THR A 54 53.56 -10.48 -19.96
CA THR A 54 53.78 -9.78 -21.22
C THR A 54 52.64 -8.82 -21.55
N THR A 55 51.38 -9.28 -21.42
CA THR A 55 50.19 -8.45 -21.67
C THR A 55 50.09 -7.32 -20.64
N ILE A 56 50.30 -7.64 -19.36
CA ILE A 56 50.35 -6.64 -18.28
C ILE A 56 51.45 -5.64 -18.54
N GLY A 57 52.65 -6.09 -18.93
CA GLY A 57 53.77 -5.20 -19.24
C GLY A 57 53.47 -4.23 -20.39
N ASN A 58 52.76 -4.67 -21.42
CA ASN A 58 52.36 -3.81 -22.54
C ASN A 58 51.31 -2.78 -22.10
N HIS A 59 50.27 -3.20 -21.36
CA HIS A 59 49.26 -2.28 -20.84
C HIS A 59 49.84 -1.29 -19.83
N LEU A 60 50.73 -1.74 -18.96
CA LEU A 60 51.40 -0.88 -17.99
C LEU A 60 52.30 0.15 -18.68
N LYS A 61 53.03 -0.22 -19.74
CA LYS A 61 53.78 0.75 -20.57
C LYS A 61 52.86 1.79 -21.20
N GLN A 62 51.72 1.36 -21.75
CA GLN A 62 50.72 2.27 -22.33
C GLN A 62 50.13 3.21 -21.28
N TRP A 63 49.84 2.71 -20.08
CA TRP A 63 49.38 3.50 -18.95
C TRP A 63 50.44 4.54 -18.54
N LYS A 64 51.71 4.16 -18.32
CA LYS A 64 52.78 5.11 -17.97
C LYS A 64 52.90 6.25 -19.00
N LEU A 65 52.79 5.93 -20.29
CA LEU A 65 52.83 6.93 -21.37
C LEU A 65 51.65 7.91 -21.29
N ARG A 66 50.45 7.41 -20.97
CA ARG A 66 49.23 8.24 -20.83
C ARG A 66 49.26 9.06 -19.55
N SER A 67 49.68 8.49 -18.43
CA SER A 67 49.80 9.20 -17.15
C SER A 67 50.90 10.26 -17.19
N SER A 68 51.96 10.06 -17.99
CA SER A 68 53.00 11.08 -18.23
C SER A 68 52.57 12.21 -19.17
N ARG A 69 51.52 11.99 -19.98
CA ARG A 69 50.81 13.08 -20.66
C ARG A 69 49.95 13.75 -19.61
N GLY A 70 50.59 14.58 -18.78
CA GLY A 70 49.94 15.26 -17.67
C GLY A 70 48.65 15.94 -18.11
N VAL A 71 47.66 15.89 -17.22
CA VAL A 71 46.50 16.79 -17.29
C VAL A 71 47.08 18.19 -17.34
N VAL A 72 46.95 18.86 -18.48
CA VAL A 72 47.35 20.27 -18.59
C VAL A 72 46.45 21.00 -17.59
N PRO A 73 47.00 21.64 -16.55
CA PRO A 73 46.17 22.39 -15.62
C PRO A 73 45.48 23.48 -16.44
N VAL A 74 44.15 23.43 -16.46
CA VAL A 74 43.35 24.51 -17.03
C VAL A 74 43.62 25.73 -16.15
N ASN A 75 44.30 26.72 -16.71
CA ASN A 75 44.60 27.96 -16.01
C ASN A 75 43.36 28.85 -16.10
N PHE A 76 42.45 28.74 -15.13
CA PHE A 76 41.32 29.66 -15.04
C PHE A 76 41.81 31.04 -14.65
N SER A 77 41.41 32.06 -15.41
CA SER A 77 41.59 33.44 -14.98
C SER A 77 40.66 33.75 -13.79
N ASP A 78 40.96 34.83 -13.06
CA ASP A 78 40.07 35.30 -12.00
C ASP A 78 38.66 35.61 -12.55
N ASP A 79 38.57 36.17 -13.76
CA ASP A 79 37.30 36.41 -14.46
C ASP A 79 36.55 35.12 -14.80
N ASP A 80 37.26 34.04 -15.17
CA ASP A 80 36.63 32.73 -15.39
C ASP A 80 36.07 32.17 -14.08
N LEU A 81 36.81 32.32 -12.97
CA LEU A 81 36.34 31.89 -11.65
C LEU A 81 35.14 32.72 -11.20
N GLN A 82 35.15 34.05 -11.38
CA GLN A 82 34.00 34.90 -11.08
C GLN A 82 32.78 34.52 -11.91
N THR A 83 32.98 34.20 -13.19
CA THR A 83 31.91 33.74 -14.09
C THR A 83 31.33 32.40 -13.61
N ILE A 84 32.18 31.44 -13.25
CA ILE A 84 31.75 30.15 -12.72
C ILE A 84 30.99 30.33 -11.40
N ILE A 85 31.47 31.19 -10.51
CA ILE A 85 30.82 31.50 -9.23
C ILE A 85 29.44 32.13 -9.47
N ALA A 86 29.33 33.09 -10.39
CA ALA A 86 28.06 33.72 -10.73
C ALA A 86 27.05 32.69 -11.29
N ILE A 87 27.49 31.83 -12.20
CA ILE A 87 26.66 30.75 -12.76
C ILE A 87 26.23 29.77 -11.66
N MET A 88 27.14 29.37 -10.78
CA MET A 88 26.82 28.46 -9.68
C MET A 88 25.84 29.09 -8.70
N THR A 89 26.04 30.36 -8.35
CA THR A 89 25.16 31.10 -7.43
C THR A 89 23.76 31.20 -8.00
N SER A 90 23.63 31.60 -9.27
CA SER A 90 22.33 31.65 -9.96
C SER A 90 21.64 30.27 -9.98
N LYS A 91 22.38 29.19 -10.26
CA LYS A 91 21.80 27.83 -10.23
C LYS A 91 21.36 27.39 -8.83
N ILE A 92 22.11 27.76 -7.80
CA ILE A 92 21.75 27.48 -6.40
C ILE A 92 20.48 28.24 -6.03
N GLU A 93 20.38 29.50 -6.41
CA GLU A 93 19.19 30.34 -6.16
C GLU A 93 17.95 29.79 -6.88
N GLU A 94 18.07 29.43 -8.17
CA GLU A 94 16.98 28.79 -8.90
C GLU A 94 16.55 27.46 -8.28
N ALA A 95 17.50 26.65 -7.80
CA ALA A 95 17.20 25.40 -7.10
C ALA A 95 16.48 25.67 -5.77
N ALA A 96 16.95 26.65 -5.00
CA ALA A 96 16.32 27.03 -3.73
C ALA A 96 14.90 27.60 -3.93
N LEU A 97 14.65 28.35 -5.00
CA LEU A 97 13.31 28.81 -5.35
C LEU A 97 12.39 27.64 -5.74
N ARG A 98 12.89 26.70 -6.56
CA ARG A 98 12.13 25.50 -6.93
C ARG A 98 11.70 24.68 -5.71
N VAL A 99 12.62 24.43 -4.78
CA VAL A 99 12.32 23.68 -3.55
C VAL A 99 11.28 24.41 -2.71
N ARG A 100 11.43 25.73 -2.48
CA ARG A 100 10.45 26.52 -1.72
C ARG A 100 9.06 26.50 -2.36
N CYS A 101 8.99 26.59 -3.68
CA CYS A 101 7.75 26.49 -4.43
C CYS A 101 7.09 25.11 -4.27
N GLU A 102 7.87 24.04 -4.38
CA GLU A 102 7.39 22.67 -4.20
C GLU A 102 6.90 22.43 -2.76
N GLU A 103 7.65 22.88 -1.75
CA GLU A 103 7.26 22.79 -0.35
C GLU A 103 5.97 23.56 -0.05
N ALA A 104 5.80 24.77 -0.61
CA ALA A 104 4.58 25.55 -0.45
C ALA A 104 3.37 24.84 -1.05
N MET A 105 3.50 24.25 -2.23
CA MET A 105 2.42 23.48 -2.87
C MET A 105 2.13 22.19 -2.11
N ASN A 106 3.16 21.46 -1.68
CA ASN A 106 3.00 20.25 -0.88
C ASN A 106 2.31 20.56 0.46
N SER A 107 2.66 21.66 1.11
CA SER A 107 1.99 22.10 2.33
C SER A 107 0.51 22.39 2.10
N LYS A 108 0.14 23.05 1.00
CA LYS A 108 -1.28 23.31 0.65
C LYS A 108 -2.05 22.02 0.44
N VAL A 109 -1.47 21.05 -0.26
CA VAL A 109 -2.09 19.72 -0.47
C VAL A 109 -2.30 19.01 0.86
N LEU A 110 -1.29 18.98 1.74
CA LEU A 110 -1.39 18.33 3.05
C LEU A 110 -2.45 18.98 3.96
N VAL A 111 -2.60 20.31 3.90
CA VAL A 111 -3.66 21.02 4.64
C VAL A 111 -5.04 20.63 4.10
N ALA A 112 -5.23 20.64 2.78
CA ALA A 112 -6.50 20.25 2.16
C ALA A 112 -6.87 18.79 2.48
N ASP A 113 -5.90 17.88 2.41
CA ASP A 113 -6.11 16.48 2.78
C ASP A 113 -6.48 16.33 4.26
N ARG A 114 -5.80 17.07 5.14
CA ARG A 114 -6.12 17.07 6.57
C ARG A 114 -7.55 17.55 6.82
N GLU A 115 -7.98 18.62 6.17
CA GLU A 115 -9.35 19.15 6.30
C GLU A 115 -10.38 18.13 5.80
N ARG A 116 -10.11 17.49 4.66
CA ARG A 116 -10.96 16.43 4.13
C ARG A 116 -11.09 15.27 5.13
N PHE A 117 -9.98 14.76 5.66
CA PHE A 117 -10.02 13.68 6.65
C PHE A 117 -10.75 14.08 7.93
N GLN A 118 -10.63 15.35 8.36
CA GLN A 118 -11.38 15.85 9.50
C GLN A 118 -12.88 15.88 9.24
N GLN A 119 -13.31 16.28 8.04
CA GLN A 119 -14.72 16.26 7.64
C GLN A 119 -15.26 14.82 7.57
N GLU A 120 -14.54 13.91 6.90
CA GLU A 120 -14.91 12.49 6.81
C GLU A 120 -15.02 11.86 8.21
N ASN A 121 -14.10 12.17 9.12
CA ASN A 121 -14.13 11.67 10.48
C ASN A 121 -15.30 12.27 11.30
N ALA A 122 -15.60 13.56 11.13
CA ALA A 122 -16.76 14.18 11.78
C ALA A 122 -18.08 13.59 11.29
N GLU A 123 -18.20 13.31 10.00
CA GLU A 123 -19.37 12.65 9.42
C GLU A 123 -19.49 11.20 9.93
N ALA A 124 -18.38 10.46 10.00
CA ALA A 124 -18.37 9.11 10.54
C ALA A 124 -18.83 9.07 12.00
N LEU A 125 -18.38 10.02 12.83
CA LEU A 125 -18.86 10.16 14.22
C LEU A 125 -20.36 10.45 14.27
N ARG A 126 -20.85 11.39 13.45
CA ARG A 126 -22.28 11.70 13.37
C ARG A 126 -23.13 10.49 13.00
N ILE A 127 -22.68 9.70 12.01
CA ILE A 127 -23.36 8.48 11.58
C ILE A 127 -23.34 7.44 12.71
N ASN A 128 -22.23 7.31 13.43
CA ASN A 128 -22.14 6.37 14.54
C ASN A 128 -23.11 6.73 15.67
N ASP A 129 -23.19 8.01 16.03
CA ASP A 129 -24.15 8.51 17.02
C ASP A 129 -25.61 8.22 16.60
N GLU A 130 -25.92 8.39 15.30
CA GLU A 130 -27.23 8.10 14.73
C GLU A 130 -27.56 6.60 14.81
N ILE A 131 -26.62 5.73 14.43
CA ILE A 131 -26.78 4.26 14.53
C ILE A 131 -26.94 3.82 15.99
N GLU A 132 -26.16 4.37 16.91
CA GLU A 132 -26.28 4.06 18.34
C GLU A 132 -27.67 4.45 18.89
N ALA A 133 -28.19 5.61 18.49
CA ALA A 133 -29.53 6.04 18.87
C ALA A 133 -30.64 5.14 18.28
N GLU A 134 -30.52 4.76 17.00
CA GLU A 134 -31.46 3.83 16.36
C GLU A 134 -31.44 2.46 17.01
N LEU A 135 -30.25 1.97 17.37
CA LEU A 135 -30.05 0.69 18.03
C LEU A 135 -30.70 0.69 19.43
N GLU A 136 -30.56 1.76 20.19
CA GLU A 136 -31.22 1.88 21.49
C GLU A 136 -32.75 1.97 21.35
N ALA A 137 -33.24 2.75 20.39
CA ALA A 137 -34.68 2.80 20.09
C ALA A 137 -35.24 1.43 19.67
N ALA A 138 -34.48 0.66 18.90
CA ALA A 138 -34.85 -0.70 18.50
C ALA A 138 -34.88 -1.67 19.68
N ARG A 139 -33.92 -1.56 20.62
CA ARG A 139 -33.90 -2.34 21.86
C ARG A 139 -35.11 -2.07 22.75
N GLU A 140 -35.47 -0.81 22.93
CA GLU A 140 -36.66 -0.46 23.71
C GLU A 140 -37.94 -0.99 23.05
N LYS A 141 -38.07 -0.90 21.72
CA LYS A 141 -39.19 -1.53 21.01
C LYS A 141 -39.22 -3.06 21.20
N ALA A 142 -38.07 -3.73 21.08
CA ALA A 142 -37.97 -5.16 21.29
C ALA A 142 -38.44 -5.55 22.70
N LYS A 143 -37.99 -4.82 23.72
CA LYS A 143 -38.43 -5.02 25.11
C LYS A 143 -39.94 -4.84 25.27
N THR A 144 -40.54 -3.80 24.66
CA THR A 144 -42.01 -3.62 24.73
C THR A 144 -42.77 -4.78 24.08
N HIS A 145 -42.28 -5.28 22.94
CA HIS A 145 -42.89 -6.45 22.28
C HIS A 145 -42.70 -7.73 23.10
N GLU A 146 -41.55 -7.92 23.75
CA GLU A 146 -41.35 -9.05 24.67
C GLU A 146 -42.36 -9.02 25.84
N GLU A 147 -42.60 -7.85 26.43
CA GLU A 147 -43.61 -7.69 27.48
C GLU A 147 -45.04 -7.95 26.97
N GLU A 148 -45.37 -7.56 25.75
CA GLU A 148 -46.67 -7.84 25.12
C GLU A 148 -46.85 -9.33 24.83
N VAL A 149 -45.82 -9.99 24.27
CA VAL A 149 -45.82 -11.44 24.03
C VAL A 149 -46.04 -12.19 25.33
N GLU A 150 -45.38 -11.79 26.42
CA GLU A 150 -45.55 -12.44 27.72
C GLU A 150 -46.96 -12.24 28.28
N LYS A 151 -47.53 -11.03 28.17
CA LYS A 151 -48.94 -10.78 28.53
C LYS A 151 -49.88 -11.68 27.74
N LEU A 152 -49.69 -11.79 26.42
CA LEU A 152 -50.51 -12.63 25.56
C LEU A 152 -50.39 -14.12 25.94
N ARG A 153 -49.18 -14.62 26.20
CA ARG A 153 -48.95 -15.99 26.69
C ARG A 153 -49.73 -16.29 27.96
N LEU A 154 -49.68 -15.38 28.94
CA LEU A 154 -50.44 -15.53 30.20
C LEU A 154 -51.95 -15.51 29.95
N THR A 155 -52.45 -14.68 29.03
CA THR A 155 -53.87 -14.68 28.69
C THR A 155 -54.32 -15.96 27.99
N ILE A 156 -53.50 -16.51 27.07
CA ILE A 156 -53.75 -17.78 26.40
C ILE A 156 -53.84 -18.89 27.45
N ALA A 157 -52.84 -19.02 28.32
CA ALA A 157 -52.85 -20.03 29.38
C ALA A 157 -54.08 -19.93 30.30
N ARG A 158 -54.52 -18.70 30.63
CA ARG A 158 -55.75 -18.47 31.40
C ARG A 158 -57.00 -18.92 30.66
N LEU A 159 -57.09 -18.63 29.35
CA LEU A 159 -58.23 -19.02 28.52
C LEU A 159 -58.27 -20.54 28.32
N GLU A 160 -57.13 -21.17 28.06
CA GLU A 160 -57.00 -22.63 27.98
C GLU A 160 -57.47 -23.30 29.27
N GLY A 161 -57.07 -22.78 30.44
CA GLY A 161 -57.56 -23.29 31.73
C GLY A 161 -59.07 -23.14 31.91
N LYS A 162 -59.69 -22.05 31.42
CA LYS A 162 -61.15 -21.89 31.43
C LYS A 162 -61.85 -22.87 30.48
N ILE A 163 -61.29 -23.07 29.29
CA ILE A 163 -61.82 -24.03 28.32
C ILE A 163 -61.80 -25.43 28.94
N ALA A 164 -60.66 -25.85 29.51
CA ALA A 164 -60.54 -27.14 30.19
C ALA A 164 -61.59 -27.33 31.29
N ALA A 165 -61.79 -26.32 32.16
CA ALA A 165 -62.81 -26.38 33.21
C ALA A 165 -64.24 -26.45 32.66
N LEU A 166 -64.56 -25.70 31.59
CA LEU A 166 -65.86 -25.76 30.94
C LEU A 166 -66.10 -27.11 30.25
N THR A 167 -65.06 -27.70 29.65
CA THR A 167 -65.12 -29.04 29.06
C THR A 167 -65.38 -30.09 30.15
N GLU A 168 -64.68 -30.05 31.28
CA GLU A 168 -64.91 -30.95 32.42
C GLU A 168 -66.35 -30.81 32.97
N MET A 169 -66.87 -29.59 33.06
CA MET A 169 -68.27 -29.35 33.46
C MET A 169 -69.31 -29.88 32.47
N ALA A 170 -68.96 -30.01 31.19
CA ALA A 170 -69.84 -30.54 30.15
C ALA A 170 -69.83 -32.07 30.08
N GLU A 171 -68.80 -32.73 30.62
CA GLU A 171 -68.62 -34.19 30.52
C GLU A 171 -69.57 -35.10 31.36
N PRO A 172 -70.42 -34.64 32.32
CA PRO A 172 -71.43 -35.53 32.90
C PRO A 172 -72.77 -35.57 32.13
N SER A 173 -72.86 -35.03 30.89
CA SER A 173 -74.12 -35.03 30.10
C SER A 173 -73.96 -35.55 28.67
N ALA A 174 -73.10 -36.56 28.44
CA ALA A 174 -72.95 -37.20 27.12
C ALA A 174 -73.05 -38.74 27.16
N ALA A 175 -73.78 -39.30 28.12
CA ALA A 175 -74.20 -40.70 28.08
C ALA A 175 -75.60 -40.84 27.43
N ALA A 176 -75.72 -40.54 26.14
CA ALA A 176 -76.79 -41.03 25.25
C ALA A 176 -76.49 -40.68 23.78
N THR A 177 -75.78 -41.55 23.07
CA THR A 177 -75.71 -41.57 21.59
C THR A 177 -76.99 -42.19 21.00
N PRO A 178 -77.33 -41.91 19.72
CA PRO A 178 -76.89 -42.87 18.71
C PRO A 178 -76.39 -42.25 17.39
N SER A 179 -75.22 -42.75 16.97
CA SER A 179 -74.90 -43.32 15.66
C SER A 179 -75.77 -42.93 14.45
N ILE A 180 -75.17 -42.23 13.48
CA ILE A 180 -75.51 -42.34 12.05
C ILE A 180 -74.21 -42.29 11.24
N ASP A 181 -74.05 -43.32 10.41
CA ASP A 181 -72.95 -43.57 9.47
C ASP A 181 -72.97 -42.66 8.22
N ASP A 182 -71.81 -42.67 7.54
CA ASP A 182 -71.56 -42.36 6.12
C ASP A 182 -71.63 -40.91 5.61
N ALA A 183 -70.46 -40.36 5.26
CA ALA A 183 -69.99 -40.35 3.85
C ALA A 183 -68.70 -39.51 3.70
N THR A 184 -67.63 -40.16 3.29
CA THR A 184 -66.42 -39.54 2.72
C THR A 184 -66.66 -39.22 1.24
N PRO A 185 -66.21 -38.06 0.73
CA PRO A 185 -65.09 -38.12 -0.21
C PRO A 185 -64.05 -36.98 -0.11
N ALA A 186 -62.80 -37.43 -0.26
CA ALA A 186 -61.59 -36.85 -0.89
C ALA A 186 -61.46 -35.35 -1.25
N SER A 187 -60.30 -34.80 -0.82
CA SER A 187 -59.30 -33.94 -1.51
C SER A 187 -59.77 -32.73 -2.33
N GLU A 188 -59.26 -31.51 -2.16
CA GLU A 188 -57.86 -31.03 -2.28
C GLU A 188 -57.67 -29.67 -1.55
N PRO A 189 -56.43 -29.26 -1.20
CA PRO A 189 -56.14 -27.92 -0.70
C PRO A 189 -55.71 -26.94 -1.83
N VAL A 190 -56.37 -25.78 -1.92
CA VAL A 190 -55.95 -24.64 -2.76
C VAL A 190 -55.64 -23.44 -1.89
N GLY A 191 -54.34 -23.11 -1.84
CA GLY A 191 -53.73 -21.77 -1.84
C GLY A 191 -54.17 -20.72 -0.81
N GLN A 192 -53.20 -20.20 -0.05
CA GLN A 192 -52.64 -18.85 -0.31
C GLN A 192 -51.60 -18.51 0.77
N GLU A 193 -50.32 -18.67 0.42
CA GLU A 193 -49.26 -17.87 1.02
C GLU A 193 -49.33 -16.47 0.40
N VAL A 194 -49.65 -15.47 1.23
CA VAL A 194 -49.37 -14.07 0.96
C VAL A 194 -48.86 -13.46 2.25
N GLU A 195 -47.55 -13.24 2.32
CA GLU A 195 -47.05 -12.00 2.91
C GLU A 195 -45.71 -11.59 2.28
N ASP A 196 -45.83 -10.55 1.45
CA ASP A 196 -44.78 -9.61 1.12
C ASP A 196 -44.23 -8.96 2.41
N ARG A 197 -42.90 -8.82 2.53
CA ARG A 197 -42.22 -7.50 2.54
C ARG A 197 -40.69 -7.59 2.72
N PRO A 198 -39.95 -6.51 2.42
CA PRO A 198 -38.67 -6.55 1.73
C PRO A 198 -37.50 -6.10 2.62
N GLY A 199 -36.28 -6.30 2.10
CA GLY A 199 -35.13 -5.49 2.46
C GLY A 199 -33.90 -6.30 2.82
N SER A 200 -32.90 -6.27 1.95
CA SER A 200 -31.65 -5.59 2.27
C SER A 200 -30.62 -5.91 1.19
N THR A 201 -30.30 -4.85 0.46
CA THR A 201 -29.16 -4.68 -0.42
C THR A 201 -27.86 -5.28 0.13
N PHE A 202 -27.33 -6.30 -0.55
CA PHE A 202 -25.89 -6.57 -0.56
C PHE A 202 -25.30 -5.91 -1.81
N ALA A 203 -25.11 -4.60 -1.74
CA ALA A 203 -24.24 -3.90 -2.67
C ALA A 203 -22.79 -4.10 -2.18
N SER A 204 -22.10 -5.04 -2.79
CA SER A 204 -20.67 -5.24 -2.61
C SER A 204 -19.92 -3.96 -2.95
N ARG A 205 -19.25 -3.45 -1.93
CA ARG A 205 -18.31 -2.34 -1.94
C ARG A 205 -17.16 -2.68 -2.92
N ALA A 206 -17.19 -2.08 -4.11
CA ALA A 206 -16.05 -2.00 -5.01
C ALA A 206 -15.66 -0.52 -5.15
N MET A 207 -14.96 -0.01 -4.14
CA MET A 207 -14.13 1.18 -4.29
C MET A 207 -12.68 0.73 -4.16
N GLY A 208 -11.98 0.74 -5.28
CA GLY A 208 -10.58 0.35 -5.36
C GLY A 208 -10.15 0.44 -6.81
N ASP A 209 -9.97 1.67 -7.29
CA ASP A 209 -8.88 2.09 -8.18
C ASP A 209 -9.26 3.37 -8.93
N ALA A 210 -8.90 4.49 -8.34
CA ALA A 210 -8.80 5.76 -9.06
C ALA A 210 -7.79 6.67 -8.36
N ALA A 211 -6.49 6.39 -8.50
CA ALA A 211 -5.44 7.41 -8.36
C ALA A 211 -4.04 6.87 -8.69
N VAL A 212 -3.76 6.55 -9.95
CA VAL A 212 -2.37 6.64 -10.47
C VAL A 212 -2.41 7.14 -11.91
N SER A 213 -2.51 8.45 -12.10
CA SER A 213 -1.98 9.15 -13.28
C SER A 213 -2.09 10.67 -13.09
N ALA A 214 -1.37 11.21 -12.11
CA ALA A 214 -0.95 12.61 -12.16
C ALA A 214 0.42 12.66 -12.84
N LEU A 215 0.37 12.67 -14.18
CA LEU A 215 1.53 12.87 -15.03
C LEU A 215 2.09 14.27 -14.77
N LYS A 216 3.38 14.32 -14.42
CA LYS A 216 4.22 15.51 -14.29
C LYS A 216 3.90 16.58 -15.35
N LYS A 217 3.25 17.66 -14.94
CA LYS A 217 3.43 18.98 -15.55
C LYS A 217 3.75 19.94 -14.42
N TYR A 218 5.04 20.24 -14.27
CA TYR A 218 5.50 21.35 -13.43
C TYR A 218 4.89 22.64 -14.00
N PRO A 219 4.08 23.40 -13.25
CA PRO A 219 3.76 24.77 -13.63
C PRO A 219 5.02 25.64 -13.47
N PRO A 220 5.26 26.58 -14.39
CA PRO A 220 6.34 27.53 -14.24
C PRO A 220 5.85 28.67 -13.32
N TYR A 221 6.70 29.04 -12.36
CA TYR A 221 6.57 30.19 -11.46
C TYR A 221 5.50 30.10 -10.36
N CYS A 222 5.97 30.24 -9.12
CA CYS A 222 5.14 30.72 -8.03
C CYS A 222 4.80 32.18 -8.32
N ASP A 223 3.52 32.55 -8.31
CA ASP A 223 3.12 33.94 -8.25
C ASP A 223 3.71 34.56 -6.97
N GLU A 224 4.54 35.59 -7.12
CA GLU A 224 5.26 36.26 -6.02
C GLU A 224 4.36 37.17 -5.15
N ASP A 225 3.04 37.22 -5.37
CA ASP A 225 2.16 38.21 -4.74
C ASP A 225 1.30 37.66 -3.59
N SER A 226 1.91 37.03 -2.60
CA SER A 226 1.25 36.89 -1.29
C SER A 226 2.23 37.18 -0.16
N PRO A 227 2.14 38.37 0.46
CA PRO A 227 2.96 38.68 1.63
C PRO A 227 2.54 37.78 2.80
N PRO A 228 3.49 37.41 3.69
CA PRO A 228 3.17 36.67 4.89
C PRO A 228 2.39 37.57 5.87
N GLU A 229 1.22 37.10 6.31
CA GLU A 229 0.57 37.56 7.55
C GLU A 229 1.21 36.93 8.79
#